data_AF-A0A7S6RVP9-F1
#
_entry.id   AF-A0A7S6RVP9-F1
#
_cell.length_a   1.000
_cell.length_b   1.000
_cell.length_c   1.000
_cell.angle_alpha   90.00
_cell.angle_beta   90.00
_cell.angle_gamma   90.00
#
_symmetry.space_group_name_H-M   'P 1'
#
loop_
_entity.id
_entity.type
_entity.pdbx_description
1 polymer ?
#
loop_
_entity_poly.entity_id
_entity_poly.type
_entity_poly.pdbx_seq_one_letter_code
_entity_poly.pdbx_strand_id
1 'polypeptide(L)'
;MARFDVYVNPGSYAATTPYLLDVQSDLLDVLDSCMVIPLRSLEHFPKVKLPGRLTPVVTIKGQDFLLETPKMGAIPRRLLTMPVLSLRDMQPEITSALDFLFHGY
;
A
#
# COMPACT_ATOMS: atom_id res chain seq x y z
N MET A 1 -0.88 -1.25 15.50
CA MET A 1 -0.90 -1.25 14.03
C MET A 1 -0.05 -2.41 13.60
N ALA A 2 -0.51 -3.24 12.67
CA ALA A 2 0.27 -4.37 12.19
C ALA A 2 0.70 -4.14 10.74
N ARG A 3 1.88 -4.66 10.40
CA ARG A 3 2.34 -4.78 9.02
C ARG A 3 1.26 -5.43 8.18
N PHE A 4 1.02 -4.83 7.01
CA PHE A 4 -0.01 -5.14 6.03
C PHE A 4 -1.44 -4.72 6.36
N ASP A 5 -1.65 -3.95 7.42
CA ASP A 5 -2.92 -3.25 7.62
C ASP A 5 -3.11 -2.13 6.59
N VAL A 6 -4.33 -2.01 6.10
CA VAL A 6 -4.76 -0.97 5.17
C VAL A 6 -5.51 0.11 5.93
N TYR A 7 -5.17 1.37 5.70
CA TYR A 7 -5.77 2.53 6.32
C TYR A 7 -6.36 3.46 5.26
N VAL A 8 -7.34 4.28 5.66
CA VAL A 8 -7.81 5.39 4.83
C VAL A 8 -6.68 6.41 4.64
N ASN A 9 -6.49 6.90 3.41
CA ASN A 9 -5.55 7.97 3.11
C ASN A 9 -6.12 9.32 3.58
N PRO A 10 -5.47 10.03 4.53
CA PRO A 10 -5.94 11.33 4.99
C PRO A 10 -5.44 12.50 4.10
N GLY A 11 -4.65 12.21 3.06
CA GLY A 11 -4.07 13.21 2.18
C GLY A 11 -5.03 13.80 1.15
N SER A 12 -4.61 14.87 0.49
CA SER A 12 -5.39 15.59 -0.53
C SER A 12 -5.76 14.75 -1.77
N TYR A 13 -5.06 13.63 -2.00
CA TYR A 13 -5.32 12.71 -3.12
C TYR A 13 -6.22 11.52 -2.76
N ALA A 14 -6.91 11.56 -1.62
CA ALA A 14 -7.79 10.48 -1.15
C ALA A 14 -8.87 10.08 -2.17
N ALA A 15 -9.29 10.99 -3.07
CA ALA A 15 -10.26 10.67 -4.12
C ALA A 15 -9.74 9.63 -5.13
N THR A 16 -8.45 9.69 -5.50
CA THR A 16 -7.84 8.74 -6.46
C THR A 16 -7.04 7.64 -5.78
N THR A 17 -6.52 7.92 -4.59
CA THR A 17 -5.70 6.99 -3.79
C THR A 17 -6.31 6.91 -2.38
N PRO A 18 -7.45 6.23 -2.21
CA PRO A 18 -8.22 6.27 -0.96
C PRO A 18 -7.59 5.52 0.19
N TYR A 19 -6.60 4.65 -0.07
CA TYR A 19 -6.00 3.83 0.96
C TYR A 19 -4.47 3.84 0.95
N LEU A 20 -3.91 3.54 2.12
CA LEU A 20 -2.48 3.37 2.37
C LEU A 20 -2.27 2.01 3.02
N LEU A 21 -1.32 1.23 2.52
CA LEU A 21 -0.91 -0.04 3.10
C LEU A 21 0.33 0.16 3.97
N ASP A 22 0.29 -0.24 5.24
CA ASP A 22 1.48 -0.35 6.09
C ASP A 22 2.36 -1.51 5.60
N VAL A 23 3.63 -1.25 5.32
CA VAL A 23 4.61 -2.28 4.94
C VAL A 23 5.80 -2.36 5.89
N GLN A 24 5.82 -1.52 6.93
CA GLN A 24 6.90 -1.46 7.91
C GLN A 24 6.89 -2.69 8.81
N SER A 25 8.08 -3.17 9.18
CA SER A 25 8.21 -4.27 10.14
C SER A 25 7.56 -3.91 11.48
N ASP A 26 6.82 -4.85 12.07
CA ASP A 26 6.24 -4.72 13.41
C ASP A 26 7.33 -4.49 14.48
N LEU A 27 8.58 -4.90 14.23
CA LEU A 27 9.72 -4.65 15.12
C LEU A 27 10.15 -3.17 15.17
N LEU A 28 9.65 -2.35 14.24
CA LEU A 28 9.93 -0.92 14.13
C LEU A 28 8.71 -0.09 14.54
N ASP A 29 7.83 -0.64 15.38
CA ASP A 29 6.59 0.01 15.79
C ASP A 29 6.79 1.23 16.71
N VAL A 30 7.95 1.31 17.36
CA VAL A 30 8.41 2.42 18.20
C VAL A 30 8.71 3.71 17.42
N LEU A 31 8.79 3.67 16.08
CA LEU A 31 9.06 4.83 15.25
C LEU A 31 7.80 5.68 15.03
N ASP A 32 7.96 7.01 15.12
CA ASP A 32 6.89 7.97 14.82
C ASP A 32 6.51 8.04 13.34
N SER A 33 7.32 7.45 12.46
CA SER A 33 7.04 7.31 11.04
C SER A 33 6.67 5.87 10.68
N CYS A 34 5.90 5.74 9.60
CA CYS A 34 5.49 4.48 9.02
C CYS A 34 5.74 4.51 7.52
N MET A 35 6.48 3.54 7.01
CA MET A 35 6.59 3.31 5.58
C MET A 35 5.27 2.73 5.05
N VAL A 36 4.67 3.39 4.07
CA VAL A 36 3.40 2.99 3.46
C VAL A 36 3.48 2.91 1.95
N ILE A 37 2.62 2.09 1.36
CA ILE A 37 2.40 2.05 -0.09
C ILE A 37 1.00 2.61 -0.40
N PRO A 38 0.86 3.57 -1.32
CA PRO A 38 -0.43 4.05 -1.77
C PRO A 38 -1.20 3.00 -2.59
N LEU A 39 -2.49 2.86 -2.31
CA LEU A 39 -3.42 2.01 -3.05
C LEU A 39 -4.30 2.89 -3.93
N ARG A 40 -4.03 2.88 -5.23
CA ARG A 40 -4.70 3.76 -6.20
C ARG A 40 -5.87 3.05 -6.85
N SER A 41 -7.03 3.73 -6.92
CA SER A 41 -8.22 3.19 -7.58
C SER A 41 -7.93 2.90 -9.06
N LEU A 42 -8.23 1.67 -9.51
CA LEU A 42 -8.11 1.30 -10.92
C LEU A 42 -9.19 1.93 -11.79
N GLU A 43 -10.33 2.29 -11.22
CA GLU A 43 -11.40 3.00 -11.94
C GLU A 43 -10.89 4.30 -12.58
N HIS A 44 -9.95 4.97 -11.92
CA HIS A 44 -9.36 6.24 -12.33
C HIS A 44 -7.96 6.08 -12.93
N PHE A 45 -7.50 4.85 -13.20
CA PHE A 45 -6.15 4.59 -13.68
C PHE A 45 -6.12 4.46 -15.21
N PRO A 46 -5.16 5.10 -15.93
CA PRO A 46 -5.01 4.90 -17.36
C PRO A 46 -4.84 3.42 -17.70
N LYS A 47 -5.42 2.94 -18.79
CA LYS A 47 -5.26 1.55 -19.27
C LYS A 47 -3.86 1.34 -19.86
N VAL A 48 -2.83 1.41 -19.02
CA VAL A 48 -1.44 1.12 -19.36
C VAL A 48 -1.05 -0.23 -18.75
N LYS A 49 -0.27 -1.02 -19.48
CA LYS A 49 0.31 -2.26 -18.93
C LYS A 49 1.37 -1.88 -17.91
N LEU A 50 1.07 -2.11 -16.63
CA LEU A 50 2.07 -2.08 -15.58
C LEU A 50 2.58 -3.49 -15.28
N PRO A 51 3.84 -3.63 -14.81
CA PRO A 51 4.33 -4.94 -14.39
C PRO A 51 3.54 -5.38 -13.16
N GLY A 52 2.68 -6.40 -13.30
CA GLY A 52 1.84 -6.90 -12.21
C GLY A 52 2.63 -7.36 -10.99
N ARG A 53 3.90 -7.71 -11.19
CA ARG A 53 4.85 -8.00 -10.12
C ARG A 53 5.24 -6.76 -9.29
N LEU A 54 5.43 -5.61 -9.94
CA LEU A 54 5.80 -4.35 -9.26
C LEU A 54 4.58 -3.68 -8.65
N THR A 55 3.43 -3.79 -9.31
CA THR A 55 2.19 -3.14 -8.90
C THR A 55 1.04 -4.15 -8.88
N PRO A 56 1.01 -5.05 -7.88
CA PRO A 56 -0.07 -6.02 -7.77
C PRO A 56 -1.42 -5.33 -7.55
N VAL A 57 -2.48 -6.00 -7.97
CA VAL A 57 -3.86 -5.52 -7.78
C VAL A 57 -4.45 -6.21 -6.56
N VAL A 58 -5.12 -5.42 -5.73
CA VAL A 58 -5.79 -5.88 -4.50
C VAL A 58 -7.25 -5.45 -4.54
N THR A 59 -8.15 -6.28 -4.03
CA THR A 59 -9.58 -5.95 -3.97
C THR A 59 -9.97 -5.55 -2.55
N ILE A 60 -10.53 -4.36 -2.39
CA ILE A 60 -11.00 -3.82 -1.11
C ILE A 60 -12.47 -3.45 -1.29
N LYS A 61 -13.37 -4.05 -0.49
CA LYS A 61 -14.82 -3.81 -0.56
C LYS A 61 -15.40 -3.96 -1.98
N GLY A 62 -14.90 -4.93 -2.75
CA GLY A 62 -15.35 -5.21 -4.11
C GLY A 62 -14.86 -4.25 -5.18
N GLN A 63 -13.93 -3.35 -4.86
CA GLN A 63 -13.25 -2.47 -5.81
C GLN A 63 -11.77 -2.81 -5.90
N ASP A 64 -11.21 -2.68 -7.11
CA ASP A 64 -9.82 -3.01 -7.36
C ASP A 64 -8.90 -1.79 -7.23
N PHE A 65 -7.80 -2.00 -6.54
CA PHE A 65 -6.78 -1.00 -6.27
C PHE A 65 -5.42 -1.51 -6.72
N LEU A 66 -4.67 -0.63 -7.36
CA LEU A 66 -3.28 -0.84 -7.71
C LEU A 66 -2.39 -0.49 -6.50
N LEU A 67 -1.55 -1.43 -6.11
CA LEU A 67 -0.50 -1.20 -5.13
C LEU A 67 0.65 -0.46 -5.82
N GLU A 68 0.70 0.87 -5.72
CA GLU A 68 1.69 1.72 -6.39
C GLU A 68 3.04 1.69 -5.65
N THR A 69 3.70 0.51 -5.57
CA THR A 69 4.98 0.30 -4.87
C THR A 69 6.03 1.38 -5.15
N PRO A 70 6.24 1.87 -6.39
CA PRO A 70 7.23 2.92 -6.67
C PRO A 70 6.95 4.27 -5.99
N LYS A 71 5.71 4.49 -5.51
CA LYS A 71 5.30 5.70 -4.79
C LYS A 71 5.23 5.48 -3.28
N MET A 72 5.82 4.41 -2.77
CA MET A 72 5.94 4.20 -1.33
C MET A 72 6.65 5.38 -0.67
N GLY A 73 6.28 5.67 0.58
CA GLY A 73 6.86 6.79 1.31
C GLY A 73 6.59 6.69 2.80
N ALA A 74 7.39 7.41 3.59
CA ALA A 74 7.19 7.51 5.02
C ALA A 74 6.18 8.59 5.35
N ILE A 75 5.23 8.29 6.23
CA ILE A 75 4.29 9.27 6.79
C ILE A 75 4.29 9.22 8.32
N PRO A 76 3.84 10.27 9.02
CA PRO A 76 3.65 10.20 10.47
C PRO A 76 2.63 9.12 10.85
N ARG A 77 3.04 8.20 11.73
CA ARG A 77 2.23 7.05 12.20
C ARG A 77 0.89 7.51 12.79
N ARG A 78 0.86 8.65 13.48
CA ARG A 78 -0.36 9.27 14.02
C ARG A 78 -1.46 9.57 13.00
N LEU A 79 -1.15 9.56 11.69
CA LEU A 79 -2.14 9.76 10.62
C LEU A 79 -2.89 8.47 10.26
N LEU A 80 -2.37 7.30 10.64
CA LEU A 80 -2.92 5.98 10.31
C LEU A 80 -3.88 5.51 11.41
N THR A 81 -5.08 6.10 11.45
CA THR A 81 -6.03 5.95 12.58
C THR A 81 -7.19 5.00 12.29
N MET A 82 -7.58 4.84 11.02
CA MET A 82 -8.77 4.07 10.62
C MET A 82 -8.36 2.83 9.81
N PRO A 83 -8.09 1.69 10.47
CA PRO A 83 -7.83 0.43 9.77
C PRO A 83 -9.10 -0.05 9.07
N VAL A 84 -8.96 -0.49 7.82
CA VAL A 84 -10.05 -0.95 6.94
C VAL A 84 -10.09 -2.47 6.89
N LEU A 85 -8.92 -3.09 6.64
CA LEU A 85 -8.70 -4.53 6.59
C LEU A 85 -7.20 -4.83 6.66
N SER A 86 -6.83 -6.10 6.67
CA SER A 86 -5.44 -6.55 6.55
C SER A 86 -5.22 -7.29 5.23
N LEU A 87 -4.09 -7.05 4.57
CA LEU A 87 -3.63 -7.75 3.37
C LEU A 87 -2.54 -8.79 3.68
N ARG A 88 -2.51 -9.31 4.91
CA ARG A 88 -1.52 -10.30 5.34
C ARG A 88 -1.49 -11.55 4.46
N ASP A 89 -2.64 -11.98 3.93
CA ASP A 89 -2.73 -13.12 3.01
C ASP A 89 -2.03 -12.87 1.67
N MET A 90 -1.83 -11.60 1.30
CA MET A 90 -1.07 -11.18 0.10
C MET A 90 0.39 -10.84 0.41
N GLN A 91 0.90 -11.25 1.58
CA GLN A 91 2.29 -11.01 1.97
C GLN A 91 3.31 -11.46 0.90
N PRO A 92 3.17 -12.63 0.24
CA PRO A 92 4.10 -13.05 -0.81
C PRO A 92 4.17 -12.05 -1.97
N GLU A 93 3.03 -11.57 -2.46
CA GLU A 93 2.93 -10.62 -3.57
C GLU A 93 3.48 -9.25 -3.17
N ILE A 94 3.14 -8.76 -1.98
CA ILE A 94 3.62 -7.47 -1.47
C ILE A 94 5.14 -7.51 -1.28
N THR A 95 5.67 -8.59 -0.72
CA THR A 95 7.11 -8.76 -0.51
C THR A 95 7.83 -8.88 -1.85
N SER A 96 7.30 -9.65 -2.81
CA SER A 96 7.86 -9.75 -4.16
C SER A 96 7.88 -8.40 -4.88
N ALA A 97 6.87 -7.56 -4.70
CA ALA A 97 6.84 -6.21 -5.28
C ALA A 97 7.93 -5.30 -4.69
N LEU A 98 8.14 -5.36 -3.37
CA LEU A 98 9.21 -4.64 -2.68
C LEU A 98 10.60 -5.14 -3.11
N ASP A 99 10.80 -6.45 -3.16
CA ASP A 99 12.05 -7.06 -3.63
C ASP A 99 12.32 -6.71 -5.08
N PHE A 100 11.30 -6.73 -5.94
CA PHE A 100 11.44 -6.34 -7.34
C PHE A 100 11.80 -4.86 -7.47
N LEU A 101 11.24 -3.97 -6.64
CA LEU A 101 11.59 -2.55 -6.64
C LEU A 101 13.04 -2.30 -6.21
N PHE A 102 13.51 -2.96 -5.15
CA PHE A 102 14.82 -2.68 -4.56
C PHE A 102 15.96 -3.54 -5.14
N HIS A 103 15.64 -4.77 -5.52
CA HIS A 103 16.63 -5.78 -5.93
C HIS A 103 16.47 -6.23 -7.39
N GLY A 104 15.32 -5.95 -8.03
CA GLY A 104 15.11 -6.18 -9.47
C GLY A 104 14.80 -7.62 -9.88
N TYR A 105 14.72 -8.56 -8.94
CA TYR A 105 14.49 -9.98 -9.20
C TYR A 105 13.35 -10.56 -8.42
#